data_AF-A0A450XAY7-F1
#
_entry.id   AF-A0A450XAY7-F1
#
_cell.length_a   1.000
_cell.length_b   1.000
_cell.length_c   1.000
_cell.angle_alpha   90.00
_cell.angle_beta   90.00
_cell.angle_gamma   90.00
#
_symmetry.space_group_name_H-M   'P 1'
#
loop_
_entity.id
_entity.type
_entity.pdbx_description
1 polymer ?
#
loop_
_entity_poly.entity_id
_entity_poly.type
_entity_poly.pdbx_seq_one_letter_code
_entity_poly.pdbx_strand_id
1 'polypeptide(L)'
;YVHARYERGNTIFRVRQNNSSLRSSCCGSREVIKRGVIERTFRAVPVGSRSIFIQIAVHRVECLKCGCVRQVKIPFASPRRSYTKSFERYALELSRHMTIQDV
;
A
#
# COMPACT_ATOMS: atom_id res chain seq x y z
N TYR A 1 1.23 7.52 -13.24
CA TYR A 1 2.69 7.75 -13.18
C TYR A 1 3.30 6.75 -12.21
N VAL A 2 4.29 5.99 -12.67
CA VAL A 2 5.07 5.03 -11.89
C VAL A 2 6.55 5.32 -12.16
N HIS A 3 7.37 5.46 -11.12
CA HIS A 3 8.81 5.68 -11.22
C HIS A 3 9.53 4.65 -10.35
N ALA A 4 10.58 4.00 -10.87
CA ALA A 4 11.39 3.04 -10.12
C ALA A 4 12.72 3.66 -9.68
N ARG A 5 13.15 3.38 -8.45
CA ARG A 5 14.51 3.68 -7.94
C ARG A 5 15.17 2.41 -7.47
N TYR A 6 16.49 2.34 -7.61
CA TYR A 6 17.30 1.20 -7.17
C TYR A 6 18.29 1.70 -6.12
N GLU A 7 18.12 1.25 -4.87
CA GLU A 7 18.87 1.77 -3.73
C GLU A 7 19.32 0.61 -2.83
N ARG A 8 20.63 0.41 -2.65
CA ARG A 8 21.23 -0.56 -1.72
C ARG A 8 20.62 -1.98 -1.82
N GLY A 9 20.47 -2.50 -3.03
CA GLY A 9 19.88 -3.83 -3.28
C GLY A 9 18.34 -3.88 -3.26
N ASN A 10 17.68 -2.74 -3.03
CA ASN A 10 16.23 -2.62 -3.05
C ASN A 10 15.74 -1.99 -4.35
N THR A 11 14.55 -2.37 -4.79
CA THR A 11 13.82 -1.66 -5.85
C THR A 11 12.59 -0.99 -5.25
N ILE A 12 12.47 0.33 -5.43
CA ILE A 12 11.37 1.14 -4.90
C ILE A 12 10.52 1.65 -6.06
N PHE A 13 9.27 1.20 -6.15
CA PHE A 13 8.29 1.70 -7.09
C PHE A 13 7.46 2.81 -6.45
N ARG A 14 7.63 4.05 -6.94
CA ARG A 14 6.78 5.18 -6.55
C ARG A 14 5.56 5.23 -7.45
N VAL A 15 4.39 5.04 -6.86
CA VAL A 15 3.09 5.04 -7.55
C VAL A 15 2.26 6.22 -7.07
N ARG A 16 1.54 6.87 -7.98
CA ARG A 16 0.53 7.88 -7.64
C ARG A 16 -0.87 7.28 -7.72
N GLN A 17 -1.71 7.56 -6.73
CA GLN A 17 -3.13 7.21 -6.82
C GLN A 17 -3.82 8.08 -7.87
N ASN A 18 -4.77 7.48 -8.58
CA ASN A 18 -5.65 8.23 -9.46
C ASN A 18 -6.68 9.00 -8.61
N ASN A 19 -6.61 10.33 -8.67
CA ASN A 19 -7.50 11.24 -7.96
C ASN A 19 -8.99 11.06 -8.30
N SER A 20 -9.34 10.65 -9.52
CA SER A 20 -10.74 10.44 -9.91
C SER A 20 -11.35 9.16 -9.35
N SER A 21 -10.51 8.26 -8.82
CA SER A 21 -10.93 6.98 -8.25
C SER A 21 -11.10 6.99 -6.73
N LEU A 22 -10.93 8.15 -6.08
CA LEU A 22 -11.00 8.27 -4.63
C LEU A 22 -12.41 7.97 -4.13
N ARG A 23 -12.47 7.17 -3.06
CA ARG A 23 -13.72 6.78 -2.40
C ARG A 23 -13.51 6.74 -0.90
N SER A 24 -14.58 7.02 -0.16
CA SER A 24 -14.62 6.82 1.28
C SER A 24 -14.29 5.38 1.63
N SER A 25 -13.36 5.17 2.55
CA SER A 25 -13.05 3.84 3.07
C SER A 25 -14.10 3.32 4.05
N CYS A 26 -15.05 4.15 4.48
CA CYS A 26 -16.12 3.76 5.40
C CYS A 26 -17.38 3.27 4.67
N CYS A 27 -17.85 4.03 3.67
CA CYS A 27 -19.13 3.76 3.00
C CYS A 27 -19.00 3.57 1.48
N GLY A 28 -17.80 3.76 0.91
CA GLY A 28 -17.56 3.61 -0.53
C GLY A 28 -18.04 4.76 -1.42
N SER A 29 -18.64 5.83 -0.86
CA SER A 29 -19.09 6.99 -1.65
C SER A 29 -17.92 7.70 -2.35
N ARG A 30 -18.20 8.28 -3.52
CA ARG A 30 -17.30 9.15 -4.30
C ARG A 30 -17.40 10.62 -3.90
N GLU A 31 -18.40 10.98 -3.10
CA GLU A 31 -18.59 12.34 -2.59
C GLU A 31 -17.59 12.59 -1.46
N VAL A 32 -16.37 12.98 -1.83
CA VAL A 32 -15.25 13.13 -0.92
C VAL A 32 -14.45 14.42 -1.13
N ILE A 33 -14.02 15.04 -0.03
CA ILE A 33 -13.10 16.19 -0.01
C ILE A 33 -11.71 15.71 0.40
N LYS A 34 -10.66 16.15 -0.29
CA LYS A 34 -9.27 15.84 0.07
C LYS A 34 -8.84 16.66 1.28
N ARG A 35 -8.37 15.98 2.32
CA ARG A 35 -7.88 16.58 3.58
C ARG A 35 -6.36 16.41 3.76
N GLY A 36 -5.64 16.05 2.70
CA GLY A 36 -4.19 15.87 2.70
C GLY A 36 -3.74 14.50 2.18
N VAL A 37 -2.44 14.25 2.32
CA VAL A 37 -1.77 13.05 1.83
C VAL A 37 -0.80 12.55 2.89
N ILE A 38 -0.70 11.23 3.03
CA ILE A 38 0.31 10.57 3.86
C ILE A 38 1.11 9.65 2.95
N GLU A 39 2.43 9.80 2.93
CA GLU A 39 3.30 8.86 2.24
C GLU A 39 3.36 7.53 3.00
N ARG A 40 3.17 6.43 2.28
CA ARG A 40 3.27 5.08 2.84
C ARG A 40 4.16 4.23 1.95
N THR A 41 4.98 3.41 2.60
CA THR A 41 5.86 2.43 1.94
C THR A 41 5.40 1.02 2.30
N PHE A 42 5.26 0.17 1.29
CA PHE A 42 4.81 -1.22 1.44
C PHE A 42 5.86 -2.18 0.93
N ARG A 43 6.22 -3.19 1.73
CA ARG A 43 7.02 -4.32 1.25
C ARG A 43 6.20 -5.20 0.31
N ALA A 44 6.76 -5.48 -0.86
CA ALA A 44 6.19 -6.38 -1.87
C ALA A 44 7.02 -7.66 -1.97
N VAL A 45 6.53 -8.62 -2.75
CA VAL A 45 7.22 -9.89 -3.01
C VAL A 45 8.60 -9.58 -3.61
N PRO A 46 9.69 -10.19 -3.08
CA PRO A 46 11.03 -9.98 -3.62
C PRO A 46 11.15 -10.53 -5.05
N VAL A 47 12.12 -10.02 -5.80
CA VAL A 47 12.49 -10.55 -7.11
C VAL A 47 13.95 -10.99 -7.04
N GLY A 48 14.17 -12.30 -7.07
CA GLY A 48 15.48 -12.88 -6.73
C GLY A 48 15.92 -12.44 -5.33
N SER A 49 17.17 -12.01 -5.19
CA SER A 49 17.73 -11.51 -3.94
C SER A 49 17.34 -10.06 -3.60
N ARG A 50 16.59 -9.37 -4.48
CA ARG A 50 16.25 -7.96 -4.29
C ARG A 50 14.91 -7.79 -3.58
N SER A 51 14.93 -7.01 -2.49
CA SER A 51 13.70 -6.59 -1.82
C SER A 51 12.98 -5.52 -2.64
N ILE A 52 11.66 -5.63 -2.72
CA ILE A 52 10.80 -4.71 -3.48
C ILE A 52 9.94 -3.90 -2.51
N PHE A 53 9.85 -2.59 -2.76
CA PHE A 53 8.99 -1.67 -2.01
C PHE A 53 8.09 -0.87 -2.95
N ILE A 54 6.87 -0.58 -2.50
CA ILE A 54 5.91 0.29 -3.19
C ILE A 54 5.71 1.52 -2.32
N GLN A 55 6.13 2.69 -2.80
CA GLN A 55 5.89 3.96 -2.15
C GLN A 55 4.69 4.65 -2.80
N ILE A 56 3.72 5.06 -2.00
CA ILE A 56 2.50 5.69 -2.48
C ILE A 56 2.05 6.82 -1.57
N ALA A 57 1.68 7.93 -2.18
CA ALA A 57 0.99 9.05 -1.54
C ALA A 57 -0.50 8.66 -1.37
N VAL A 58 -0.92 8.42 -0.14
CA VAL A 58 -2.29 7.97 0.19
C VAL A 58 -3.12 9.17 0.63
N HIS A 59 -4.22 9.43 -0.07
CA HIS A 59 -5.10 10.53 0.29
C HIS A 59 -5.86 10.25 1.59
N ARG A 60 -5.88 11.24 2.49
CA ARG A 60 -6.87 11.35 3.55
C ARG A 60 -8.06 12.13 2.99
N VAL A 61 -9.24 11.54 3.06
CA VAL A 61 -10.47 12.15 2.54
C VAL A 61 -11.53 12.23 3.61
N GLU A 62 -12.30 13.29 3.56
CA GLU A 62 -13.57 13.43 4.26
C GLU A 62 -14.70 13.01 3.33
N CYS A 63 -15.63 12.21 3.81
CA CYS A 63 -16.81 11.81 3.05
C CYS A 63 -18.00 12.70 3.39
N LEU A 64 -18.62 13.31 2.38
CA LEU A 64 -19.79 14.17 2.58
C LEU A 64 -21.06 13.37 2.92
N LYS A 65 -21.12 12.09 2.53
CA LYS A 65 -22.27 11.22 2.80
C LYS A 65 -22.31 10.66 4.22
N CYS A 66 -21.16 10.33 4.82
CA CYS A 66 -21.10 9.69 6.14
C CYS A 66 -20.22 10.45 7.15
N GLY A 67 -19.72 11.64 6.81
CA GLY A 67 -18.91 12.51 7.69
C GLY A 67 -17.52 11.99 8.06
N CYS A 68 -17.14 10.77 7.69
CA CYS A 68 -15.88 10.18 8.15
C CYS A 68 -14.67 10.84 7.49
N VAL A 69 -13.59 11.05 8.24
CA VAL A 69 -12.30 11.54 7.71
C VAL A 69 -11.21 10.48 7.89
N ARG A 70 -10.86 9.77 6.81
CA ARG A 70 -9.94 8.62 6.83
C ARG A 70 -9.07 8.54 5.59
N GLN A 71 -7.98 7.77 5.67
CA GLN A 71 -7.23 7.38 4.48
C GLN A 71 -8.12 6.53 3.55
N VAL A 72 -7.99 6.74 2.24
CA VAL A 72 -8.65 5.88 1.24
C VAL A 72 -8.12 4.46 1.31
N LYS A 73 -8.96 3.50 0.90
CA LYS A 73 -8.57 2.10 0.87
C LYS A 73 -7.48 1.86 -0.17
N ILE A 74 -6.46 1.09 0.20
CA ILE A 74 -5.41 0.63 -0.71
C ILE A 74 -5.75 -0.84 -1.04
N PRO A 75 -5.99 -1.20 -2.31
CA PRO A 75 -6.52 -2.52 -2.65
C PRO A 75 -5.54 -3.66 -2.31
N PHE A 76 -4.25 -3.40 -2.49
CA PHE A 76 -3.18 -4.40 -2.35
C PHE A 76 -2.64 -4.57 -0.92
N ALA A 77 -3.06 -3.74 0.05
CA ALA A 77 -2.58 -3.80 1.43
C ALA A 77 -3.73 -3.70 2.44
N SER A 78 -3.63 -4.44 3.53
CA SER A 78 -4.60 -4.37 4.62
C SER A 78 -4.43 -3.07 5.42
N PRO A 79 -5.48 -2.53 6.07
CA PRO A 79 -5.37 -1.35 6.91
C PRO A 79 -4.24 -1.48 7.93
N ARG A 80 -3.49 -0.39 8.15
CA ARG A 80 -2.35 -0.31 9.10
C ARG A 80 -1.14 -1.21 8.81
N ARG A 81 -1.18 -2.09 7.80
CA ARG A 81 -0.01 -2.91 7.42
C ARG A 81 0.93 -2.14 6.51
N SER A 82 2.22 -2.43 6.59
CA SER A 82 3.29 -1.85 5.74
C SER A 82 3.85 -2.88 4.75
N TYR A 83 3.04 -3.87 4.40
CA TYR A 83 3.33 -4.88 3.39
C TYR A 83 2.09 -5.18 2.55
N THR A 84 2.30 -5.72 1.37
CA THR A 84 1.24 -6.16 0.47
C THR A 84 0.64 -7.49 0.90
N LYS A 85 -0.62 -7.75 0.54
CA LYS A 85 -1.28 -9.04 0.78
C LYS A 85 -0.60 -10.21 0.05
N SER A 86 0.12 -9.92 -1.04
CA SER A 86 0.92 -10.92 -1.76
C SER A 86 2.21 -11.25 -0.99
N PHE A 87 2.88 -10.24 -0.44
CA PHE A 87 4.03 -10.47 0.45
C PHE A 87 3.65 -11.28 1.69
N GLU A 88 2.50 -10.97 2.30
CA GLU A 88 1.95 -11.75 3.42
C GLU A 88 1.79 -13.23 3.07
N ARG A 89 1.18 -13.54 1.91
CA ARG A 89 1.04 -14.92 1.42
C ARG A 89 2.38 -15.59 1.15
N TYR A 90 3.32 -14.86 0.54
CA TYR A 90 4.68 -15.35 0.27
C TYR A 90 5.42 -15.75 1.56
N ALA A 91 5.42 -14.89 2.57
CA ALA A 91 6.09 -15.17 3.84
C ALA A 91 5.44 -16.36 4.58
N LEU A 92 4.11 -16.47 4.53
CA LEU A 92 3.38 -17.61 5.10
C LEU A 92 3.71 -18.92 4.39
N GLU A 93 3.90 -18.90 3.08
CA GLU A 93 4.30 -20.07 2.29
C GLU A 93 5.71 -20.52 2.66
N LEU A 94 6.68 -19.61 2.73
CA LEU A 94 8.03 -19.93 3.17
C LEU A 94 8.07 -20.49 4.59
N SER A 95 7.27 -19.94 5.50
CA SER A 95 7.20 -20.40 6.90
C SER A 95 6.72 -21.86 7.04
N ARG A 96 6.16 -22.47 5.98
CA ARG A 96 5.83 -23.91 5.95
C ARG A 96 7.04 -24.79 5.65
N HIS A 97 8.10 -24.21 5.11
CA HIS A 97 9.28 -24.92 4.62
C HIS A 97 10.56 -24.56 5.39
N MET A 98 10.57 -23.45 6.13
CA MET A 98 11.74 -22.98 6.88
C MET A 98 11.35 -22.28 8.19
N THR A 99 12.34 -22.03 9.05
CA THR A 99 12.09 -21.35 10.33
C THR A 99 11.81 -19.87 10.09
N ILE A 100 11.16 -19.21 11.04
CA ILE A 100 10.89 -17.76 10.96
C ILE A 100 12.17 -16.91 10.89
N GLN A 101 13.33 -17.46 11.28
CA GLN A 101 14.63 -16.79 11.15
C GLN A 101 15.16 -16.80 9.71
N ASP A 102 14.70 -17.74 8.88
CA ASP A 102 15.14 -17.94 7.50
C ASP A 102 14.20 -17.28 6.45
N VAL A 103 13.04 -16.73 6.89
CA VAL A 103 12.00 -16.09 6.04
C VAL A 103 12.28 -14.61 5.74
#